data_AF-A0AA90TU30-F1
#
_entry.id   AF-A0AA90TU30-F1
#
_cell.length_a   1.000
_cell.length_b   1.000
_cell.length_c   1.000
_cell.angle_alpha   90.00
_cell.angle_beta   90.00
_cell.angle_gamma   90.00
#
_symmetry.space_group_name_H-M   'P 1'
#
loop_
_entity.id
_entity.type
_entity.pdbx_description
1 polymer ?
#
loop_
_entity_poly.entity_id
_entity_poly.type
_entity_poly.pdbx_seq_one_letter_code
_entity_poly.pdbx_strand_id
1 'polypeptide(L)'
;MIHIVNGDVVGNKIKQIEGDILVWREMYDFGPLNLTWSKEEQIKKRAHFFEEKLEIPSEFFIQNCQNQDRILNGIAKSEEVILWFEHDRFDQTMLMYLLTELSTKGCENISLISIDQYPV
;
A
#
# COMPACT_ATOMS: atom_id res chain seq x y z
N MET A 1 16.42 5.69 -0.73
CA MET A 1 15.63 4.69 -1.49
C MET A 1 14.58 4.12 -0.56
N ILE A 2 13.36 3.91 -1.05
CA ILE A 2 12.25 3.34 -0.28
C ILE A 2 11.66 2.15 -1.03
N HIS A 3 11.62 1.00 -0.37
CA HIS A 3 10.95 -0.20 -0.85
C HIS A 3 9.52 -0.25 -0.32
N ILE A 4 8.52 -0.25 -1.19
CA ILE A 4 7.13 -0.51 -0.84
C ILE A 4 6.78 -1.94 -1.21
N VAL A 5 6.33 -2.72 -0.24
CA VAL A 5 6.06 -4.16 -0.42
C VAL A 5 4.64 -4.51 -0.02
N ASN A 6 4.08 -5.51 -0.70
CA ASN A 6 2.84 -6.14 -0.28
C ASN A 6 3.10 -7.22 0.78
N GLY A 7 2.81 -6.91 2.04
CA GLY A 7 2.85 -7.87 3.15
C GLY A 7 4.21 -8.11 3.83
N ASP A 8 4.14 -8.64 5.05
CA ASP A 8 5.31 -8.83 5.92
C ASP A 8 6.28 -9.91 5.43
N VAL A 9 5.80 -10.89 4.67
CA VAL A 9 6.65 -11.99 4.18
C VAL A 9 7.75 -11.44 3.27
N VAL A 10 7.38 -10.59 2.30
CA VAL A 10 8.33 -9.92 1.41
C VAL A 10 9.17 -8.93 2.21
N GLY A 11 8.53 -8.08 3.02
CA GLY A 11 9.22 -7.09 3.84
C GLY A 11 10.30 -7.70 4.74
N ASN A 12 10.03 -8.84 5.37
CA ASN A 12 11.00 -9.56 6.19
C ASN A 12 12.15 -10.18 5.39
N LYS A 13 11.87 -10.70 4.18
CA LYS A 13 12.90 -11.30 3.31
C LYS A 13 13.91 -10.27 2.82
N ILE A 14 13.49 -9.03 2.57
CA ILE A 14 14.35 -7.99 2.01
C ILE A 14 14.96 -7.06 3.08
N LYS A 15 14.83 -7.36 4.38
CA LYS A 15 15.35 -6.54 5.49
C LYS A 15 16.84 -6.21 5.45
N GLN A 16 17.63 -6.97 4.68
CA GLN A 16 19.07 -6.78 4.55
C GLN A 16 19.46 -5.90 3.37
N ILE A 17 18.50 -5.52 2.52
CA ILE A 17 18.73 -4.61 1.39
C ILE A 17 18.79 -3.17 1.92
N GLU A 18 19.62 -2.33 1.30
CA GLU A 18 19.75 -0.91 1.64
C GLU A 18 18.48 -0.14 1.27
N GLY A 19 18.00 0.68 2.20
CA GLY A 19 16.81 1.53 2.03
C GLY A 19 15.74 1.27 3.09
N ASP A 20 14.76 2.17 3.16
CA ASP A 20 13.63 2.02 4.08
C ASP A 20 12.59 1.05 3.50
N ILE A 21 11.96 0.24 4.35
CA ILE A 21 10.92 -0.71 3.93
C ILE A 21 9.57 -0.26 4.49
N LEU A 22 8.63 0.01 3.59
CA LEU A 22 7.23 0.29 3.89
C LEU A 22 6.37 -0.91 3.47
N VAL A 23 5.88 -1.66 4.45
CA VAL A 23 4.86 -2.70 4.21
C VAL A 23 3.51 -2.04 4.07
N TRP A 24 2.93 -2.07 2.87
CA TRP A 24 1.58 -1.56 2.62
C TRP A 24 0.53 -2.62 2.94
N ARG A 25 -0.54 -2.25 3.66
CA ARG A 25 -1.49 -3.19 4.28
C ARG A 25 -2.95 -2.95 3.97
N GLU A 26 -3.26 -1.99 3.12
CA GLU A 26 -4.65 -1.75 2.70
C GLU A 26 -5.08 -2.79 1.64
N MET A 27 -6.33 -3.25 1.67
CA MET A 27 -6.87 -4.23 0.72
C MET A 27 -7.85 -3.60 -0.29
N TYR A 28 -7.35 -3.03 -1.39
CA TYR A 28 -8.20 -2.26 -2.33
C TYR A 28 -9.12 -3.11 -3.21
N ASP A 29 -8.85 -4.41 -3.36
CA ASP A 29 -9.72 -5.33 -4.10
C ASP A 29 -10.93 -5.82 -3.27
N PHE A 30 -10.99 -5.43 -1.99
CA PHE A 30 -12.00 -5.86 -1.04
C PHE A 30 -12.55 -4.69 -0.21
N GLY A 31 -13.79 -4.81 0.25
CA GLY A 31 -14.46 -3.79 1.04
C GLY A 31 -15.03 -2.61 0.24
N PRO A 32 -15.70 -1.68 0.94
CA PRO A 32 -16.50 -0.66 0.29
C PRO A 32 -15.63 0.44 -0.36
N LEU A 33 -16.10 0.93 -1.50
CA LEU A 33 -15.54 2.06 -2.23
C LEU A 33 -16.68 2.92 -2.78
N ASN A 34 -16.60 4.23 -2.60
CA ASN A 34 -17.52 5.18 -3.21
C ASN A 34 -16.78 6.49 -3.53
N LEU A 35 -16.87 6.93 -4.77
CA LEU A 35 -16.18 8.12 -5.28
C LEU A 35 -16.67 9.44 -4.65
N THR A 36 -17.83 9.44 -3.99
CA THR A 36 -18.35 10.63 -3.30
C THR A 36 -17.85 10.76 -1.86
N TRP A 37 -17.16 9.76 -1.33
CA TRP A 37 -16.62 9.82 0.04
C TRP A 37 -15.30 10.59 0.05
N SER A 38 -15.12 11.40 1.09
CA SER A 38 -13.80 11.92 1.45
C SER A 38 -12.86 10.78 1.87
N LYS A 39 -11.55 11.03 1.84
CA LYS A 39 -10.54 10.05 2.28
C LYS A 39 -10.77 9.60 3.73
N GLU A 40 -11.17 10.52 4.60
CA GLU A 40 -11.50 10.20 5.99
C GLU A 40 -12.74 9.31 6.11
N GLU A 41 -13.81 9.61 5.36
CA GLU A 41 -15.01 8.77 5.32
C GLU A 41 -14.70 7.37 4.77
N GLN A 42 -13.87 7.30 3.73
CA GLN A 42 -13.44 6.03 3.15
C GLN A 42 -12.69 5.18 4.17
N ILE A 43 -11.71 5.76 4.88
CA ILE A 43 -10.97 5.06 5.95
C ILE A 43 -11.92 4.57 7.04
N LYS A 44 -12.83 5.42 7.54
CA LYS A 44 -13.79 5.06 8.60
C LYS A 44 -14.74 3.94 8.19
N LYS A 45 -15.33 4.02 6.99
CA LYS A 45 -16.28 3.00 6.50
C LYS A 45 -15.59 1.68 6.20
N ARG A 46 -14.36 1.72 5.71
CA ARG A 46 -13.55 0.51 5.49
C ARG A 46 -13.09 -0.11 6.80
N ALA A 47 -12.70 0.69 7.79
CA ALA A 47 -12.37 0.20 9.14
C ALA A 47 -13.53 -0.61 9.74
N HIS A 48 -14.74 -0.02 9.74
CA HIS A 48 -15.93 -0.71 10.22
C HIS A 48 -16.23 -2.00 9.43
N PHE A 49 -16.12 -1.96 8.11
CA PHE A 49 -16.31 -3.16 7.27
C PHE A 49 -15.30 -4.27 7.61
N PHE A 50 -14.01 -3.94 7.77
CA PHE A 50 -12.98 -4.93 8.07
C PHE A 50 -13.07 -5.46 9.50
N GLU A 51 -13.55 -4.67 10.45
CA GLU A 51 -13.87 -5.14 11.79
C GLU A 51 -15.00 -6.16 11.75
N GLU A 52 -16.09 -5.90 11.03
CA GLU A 52 -17.20 -6.84 10.90
C GLU A 52 -16.86 -8.10 10.09
N LYS A 53 -16.05 -7.99 9.04
CA LYS A 53 -15.79 -9.10 8.10
C LYS A 53 -14.57 -9.93 8.44
N LEU A 54 -13.55 -9.32 9.01
CA LEU A 54 -12.23 -9.93 9.21
C LEU A 54 -11.74 -9.80 10.66
N GLU A 55 -12.54 -9.25 11.56
CA GLU A 55 -12.19 -9.06 12.98
C GLU A 55 -10.94 -8.18 13.18
N ILE A 56 -10.63 -7.32 12.20
CA ILE A 56 -9.53 -6.35 12.29
C ILE A 56 -10.04 -5.15 13.11
N PRO A 57 -9.43 -4.82 14.28
CA PRO A 57 -9.92 -3.72 15.09
C PRO A 57 -9.92 -2.40 14.31
N SER A 58 -11.06 -1.68 14.33
CA SER A 58 -11.23 -0.45 13.55
C SER A 58 -10.12 0.58 13.83
N GLU A 59 -9.78 0.77 15.11
CA GLU A 59 -8.72 1.71 15.53
C GLU A 59 -7.35 1.32 14.96
N PHE A 60 -7.02 0.03 14.96
CA PHE A 60 -5.77 -0.48 14.40
C PHE A 60 -5.67 -0.20 12.90
N PHE A 61 -6.76 -0.45 12.16
CA PHE A 61 -6.82 -0.17 10.73
C PHE A 61 -6.63 1.32 10.43
N ILE A 62 -7.36 2.19 11.16
CA ILE A 62 -7.29 3.64 10.97
C ILE A 62 -5.87 4.16 11.26
N GLN A 63 -5.28 3.76 12.39
CA GLN A 63 -3.92 4.15 12.75
C GLN A 63 -2.90 3.70 11.70
N ASN A 64 -3.06 2.47 11.17
CA ASN A 64 -2.21 1.97 10.12
C ASN A 64 -2.34 2.79 8.83
N CYS A 65 -3.55 3.10 8.38
CA CYS A 65 -3.77 3.98 7.23
C CYS A 65 -3.10 5.35 7.42
N GLN A 66 -3.30 5.99 8.57
CA GLN A 66 -2.71 7.30 8.87
C GLN A 66 -1.18 7.27 8.92
N ASN A 67 -0.60 6.21 9.48
CA ASN A 67 0.86 6.05 9.54
C ASN A 67 1.46 5.84 8.14
N GLN A 68 0.85 4.97 7.33
CA GLN A 68 1.27 4.73 5.95
C GLN A 68 1.13 6.01 5.11
N ASP A 69 0.01 6.73 5.23
CA ASP A 69 -0.21 8.01 4.55
C ASP A 69 0.84 9.05 4.95
N ARG A 70 1.23 9.10 6.23
CA ARG A 70 2.28 10.02 6.70
C ARG A 70 3.62 9.71 6.06
N ILE A 71 4.00 8.44 6.01
CA ILE A 71 5.26 7.98 5.39
C ILE A 71 5.23 8.26 3.89
N LEU A 72 4.16 7.86 3.20
CA LEU A 72 3.98 8.08 1.77
C LEU A 72 4.04 9.57 1.44
N ASN A 73 3.43 10.43 2.27
CA ASN A 73 3.48 11.87 2.08
C ASN A 73 4.87 12.48 2.34
N GLY A 74 5.67 11.86 3.21
CA GLY A 74 7.04 12.26 3.50
C GLY A 74 8.05 11.91 2.40
N ILE A 75 7.69 11.06 1.44
CA ILE A 75 8.58 10.69 0.32
C ILE A 75 8.90 11.94 -0.52
N ALA A 76 10.19 12.24 -0.65
CA ALA A 76 10.68 13.33 -1.49
C ALA A 76 10.52 12.99 -2.98
N LYS A 77 10.30 13.99 -3.83
CA LYS A 77 10.11 13.76 -5.29
C LYS A 77 11.32 13.11 -5.98
N SER A 78 12.52 13.38 -5.46
CA SER A 78 13.78 12.82 -5.95
C SER A 78 14.11 11.45 -5.35
N GLU A 79 13.31 10.98 -4.38
CA GLU A 79 13.52 9.70 -3.73
C GLU A 79 13.25 8.56 -4.71
N GLU A 80 14.09 7.54 -4.69
CA GLU A 80 13.86 6.34 -5.47
C GLU A 80 12.85 5.44 -4.75
N VAL A 81 11.75 5.12 -5.43
CA VAL A 81 10.70 4.24 -4.91
C VAL A 81 10.73 2.92 -5.67
N ILE A 82 10.91 1.82 -4.94
CA ILE A 82 10.94 0.46 -5.50
C ILE A 82 9.69 -0.28 -5.01
N LEU A 83 8.83 -0.64 -5.95
CA LEU A 83 7.57 -1.33 -5.72
C LEU A 83 7.78 -2.83 -5.89
N TRP A 84 7.40 -3.65 -4.91
CA TRP A 84 7.49 -5.12 -4.96
C TRP A 84 6.09 -5.71 -4.97
N PHE A 85 5.60 -6.04 -6.18
CA PHE A 85 4.21 -6.47 -6.40
C PHE A 85 4.12 -7.58 -7.44
N GLU A 86 3.20 -8.52 -7.22
CA GLU A 86 2.91 -9.64 -8.13
C GLU A 86 1.77 -9.32 -9.11
N HIS A 87 1.42 -10.29 -9.97
CA HIS A 87 0.43 -10.13 -11.04
C HIS A 87 -1.01 -10.48 -10.63
N ASP A 88 -1.25 -10.81 -9.37
CA ASP A 88 -2.59 -11.13 -8.91
C ASP A 88 -3.46 -9.88 -8.71
N ARG A 89 -4.77 -10.08 -8.54
CA ARG A 89 -5.73 -8.97 -8.39
C ARG A 89 -5.41 -8.11 -7.16
N PHE A 90 -4.97 -8.73 -6.08
CA PHE A 90 -4.73 -8.06 -4.81
C PHE A 90 -3.56 -7.07 -4.97
N ASP A 91 -2.43 -7.55 -5.46
CA ASP A 91 -1.24 -6.76 -5.76
C ASP A 91 -1.53 -5.64 -6.77
N GLN A 92 -2.22 -5.94 -7.87
CA GLN A 92 -2.46 -4.95 -8.93
C GLN A 92 -3.35 -3.80 -8.47
N THR A 93 -4.38 -4.05 -7.64
CA THR A 93 -5.20 -2.95 -7.09
C THR A 93 -4.43 -2.07 -6.12
N MET A 94 -3.54 -2.65 -5.32
CA MET A 94 -2.64 -1.91 -4.43
C MET A 94 -1.61 -1.08 -5.20
N LEU A 95 -1.03 -1.68 -6.24
CA LEU A 95 -0.10 -1.01 -7.15
C LEU A 95 -0.76 0.18 -7.82
N MET A 96 -2.00 0.04 -8.32
CA MET A 96 -2.76 1.14 -8.93
C MET A 96 -2.97 2.31 -7.95
N TYR A 97 -3.35 2.03 -6.70
CA TYR A 97 -3.49 3.06 -5.68
C TYR A 97 -2.18 3.80 -5.44
N LEU A 98 -1.09 3.06 -5.19
CA LEU A 98 0.22 3.63 -4.89
C LEU A 98 0.77 4.46 -6.06
N LEU A 99 0.66 3.96 -7.30
CA LEU A 99 1.08 4.71 -8.48
C LEU A 99 0.27 6.00 -8.65
N THR A 100 -1.03 5.98 -8.35
CA THR A 100 -1.88 7.18 -8.41
C THR A 100 -1.42 8.23 -7.40
N GLU A 101 -1.19 7.83 -6.14
CA GLU A 101 -0.72 8.76 -5.09
C GLU A 101 0.70 9.27 -5.38
N LEU A 102 1.63 8.40 -5.79
CA LEU A 102 3.01 8.77 -6.13
C LEU A 102 3.06 9.71 -7.34
N SER A 103 2.26 9.44 -8.37
CA SER A 103 2.13 10.30 -9.55
C SER A 103 1.57 11.67 -9.18
N THR A 104 0.52 11.72 -8.34
CA THR A 104 -0.06 12.97 -7.83
C THR A 104 0.96 13.82 -7.07
N LYS A 105 1.89 13.17 -6.36
CA LYS A 105 3.01 13.83 -5.67
C LYS A 105 4.14 14.28 -6.59
N GLY A 106 4.18 13.82 -7.84
CA GLY A 106 5.27 14.09 -8.78
C GLY A 106 6.54 13.30 -8.45
N CYS A 107 6.40 12.08 -7.93
CA CYS A 107 7.51 11.14 -7.83
C CYS A 107 7.69 10.48 -9.21
N GLU A 108 8.89 10.60 -9.79
CA GLU A 108 9.18 10.10 -11.14
C GLU A 108 10.16 8.91 -11.14
N ASN A 109 10.97 8.76 -10.09
CA ASN A 109 11.95 7.69 -9.98
C ASN A 109 11.33 6.43 -9.33
N ILE A 110 10.52 5.73 -10.11
CA ILE A 110 9.77 4.54 -9.67
C ILE A 110 10.23 3.30 -10.44
N SER A 111 10.62 2.26 -9.72
CA SER A 111 10.95 0.94 -10.28
C SER A 111 9.97 -0.11 -9.76
N LEU A 112 9.63 -1.10 -10.60
CA LEU A 112 8.80 -2.24 -10.22
C LEU A 112 9.65 -3.52 -10.25
N ILE A 113 9.60 -4.28 -9.17
CA ILE A 113 10.10 -5.65 -9.08
C ILE A 113 8.89 -6.57 -9.08
N SER A 114 8.79 -7.40 -10.11
CA SER A 114 7.81 -8.49 -10.22
C SER A 114 8.53 -9.79 -10.56
N ILE A 115 8.01 -10.91 -10.06
CA ILE A 115 8.45 -12.23 -10.51
C ILE A 115 7.75 -12.59 -11.82
N ASP A 116 8.51 -13.10 -12.78
CA ASP A 116 8.03 -13.38 -14.15
C ASP A 116 6.98 -14.52 -14.20
N GLN A 117 6.84 -15.33 -13.13
CA GLN A 117 5.87 -16.44 -13.06
C GLN A 117 5.31 -16.67 -11.64
N TYR A 118 4.00 -16.92 -11.57
CA TYR A 118 3.28 -17.42 -10.38
C TYR A 118 3.10 -18.95 -10.50
N PRO A 119 3.17 -19.76 -9.42
CA PRO A 119 2.88 -21.19 -9.50
C PRO A 119 1.42 -21.42 -9.91
N VAL A 120 1.22 -22.09 -11.05
CA VAL A 120 -0.10 -22.53 -11.52
C VAL A 120 -0.67 -23.61 -10.59
#